data_AF-A0A7S1HHN6-F1
#
_entry.id   AF-A0A7S1HHN6-F1
#
_cell.length_a   1.000
_cell.length_b   1.000
_cell.length_c   1.000
_cell.angle_alpha   90.00
_cell.angle_beta   90.00
_cell.angle_gamma   90.00
#
_symmetry.space_group_name_H-M   'P 1'
#
loop_
_entity.id
_entity.type
_entity.pdbx_description
1 polymer ?
#
loop_
_entity_poly.entity_id
_entity_poly.type
_entity_poly.pdbx_seq_one_letter_code
_entity_poly.pdbx_strand_id
1 'polypeptide(L)'
;KYQQEGVNWMAFLLKYQLHGVLADDMGLGKTLQTICIIASDHHDRREEHKRSGSPASVPLPSLVICPPTLVGHWAHEVEKFTSGRLSCVQYAGSPAERRGLRGDVKGDVLVVASYDTVRSDAEFLCEGVEWDYCVLDEGHVIKNPKSGIAKAVKRVRSNHRLLLSGTPIQNNVLELWSLFDFLMPGFLGTEQHFSSVYSKPILASRGAKCTPAQAEAGALALEALHRQVLPFMLRRTKTEVLSDLPPKIIQDLYCDLSQVQLKLYNAFIARQSSGLKSDIQAAASKGAGGG
;
A
#
# COMPACT_ATOMS: atom_id res chain seq x y z
N LYS A 1 11.30 -13.54 17.85
CA LYS A 1 10.17 -13.22 18.76
C LYS A 1 9.14 -12.32 18.11
N TYR A 2 9.46 -11.06 17.76
CA TYR A 2 8.49 -10.13 17.15
C TYR A 2 7.83 -10.68 15.86
N GLN A 3 8.57 -11.37 14.98
CA GLN A 3 7.97 -11.97 13.78
C GLN A 3 6.85 -12.97 14.11
N GLN A 4 7.03 -13.80 15.15
CA GLN A 4 6.00 -14.72 15.63
C GLN A 4 4.77 -13.95 16.13
N GLU A 5 4.96 -12.87 16.87
CA GLU A 5 3.86 -12.02 17.34
C GLU A 5 3.08 -11.40 16.16
N GLY A 6 3.77 -11.05 15.08
CA GLY A 6 3.11 -10.55 13.87
C GLY A 6 2.31 -11.63 13.13
N VAL A 7 2.83 -12.85 13.06
CA VAL A 7 2.07 -14.02 12.55
C VAL A 7 0.85 -14.30 13.44
N ASN A 8 1.00 -14.26 14.76
CA ASN A 8 -0.12 -14.45 15.69
C ASN A 8 -1.20 -13.37 15.51
N TRP A 9 -0.80 -12.11 15.27
CA TRP A 9 -1.73 -11.02 14.97
C TRP A 9 -2.48 -11.25 13.65
N MET A 10 -1.79 -11.69 12.59
CA MET A 10 -2.45 -12.03 11.32
C MET A 10 -3.37 -13.25 11.46
N ALA A 11 -3.00 -14.24 12.27
CA ALA A 11 -3.86 -15.39 12.58
C ALA A 11 -5.11 -14.97 13.38
N PHE A 12 -4.99 -13.99 14.27
CA PHE A 12 -6.15 -13.38 14.93
C PHE A 12 -7.08 -12.72 13.90
N LEU A 13 -6.55 -11.91 12.98
CA LEU A 13 -7.37 -11.29 11.94
C LEU A 13 -8.09 -12.34 11.08
N LEU A 14 -7.35 -13.36 10.63
CA LEU A 14 -7.86 -14.48 9.83
C LEU A 14 -9.03 -15.17 10.53
N LYS A 15 -8.86 -15.56 11.81
CA LYS A 15 -9.87 -16.24 12.62
C LYS A 15 -11.18 -15.46 12.75
N TYR A 16 -11.10 -14.13 12.84
CA TYR A 16 -12.28 -13.26 12.99
C TYR A 16 -12.76 -12.65 11.67
N GLN A 17 -12.26 -13.12 10.52
CA GLN A 17 -12.61 -12.61 9.20
C GLN A 17 -12.36 -11.09 9.07
N LEU A 18 -11.28 -10.64 9.70
CA LEU A 18 -10.81 -9.26 9.66
C LEU A 18 -9.67 -9.10 8.66
N HIS A 19 -9.37 -7.84 8.36
CA HIS A 19 -8.33 -7.43 7.43
C HIS A 19 -7.38 -6.46 8.12
N GLY A 20 -6.17 -6.28 7.61
CA GLY A 20 -5.21 -5.43 8.31
C GLY A 20 -4.06 -4.87 7.49
N VAL A 21 -3.32 -3.98 8.14
CA VAL A 21 -2.09 -3.36 7.64
C VAL A 21 -0.92 -3.81 8.51
N LEU A 22 0.02 -4.56 7.93
CA LEU A 22 1.31 -4.84 8.53
C LEU A 22 2.28 -3.70 8.15
N ALA A 23 2.39 -2.74 9.06
CA ALA A 23 3.11 -1.48 8.92
C ALA A 23 4.50 -1.49 9.57
N ASP A 24 5.11 -2.67 9.73
CA ASP A 24 6.47 -2.81 10.28
C ASP A 24 7.51 -2.11 9.41
N ASP A 25 8.54 -1.56 10.05
CA ASP A 25 9.70 -0.97 9.36
C ASP A 25 10.32 -1.92 8.32
N MET A 26 10.89 -1.33 7.27
CA MET A 26 11.58 -2.08 6.21
C MET A 26 12.73 -2.91 6.80
N GLY A 27 12.76 -4.20 6.50
CA GLY A 27 13.78 -5.13 7.01
C GLY A 27 13.35 -5.98 8.22
N LEU A 28 12.17 -5.76 8.79
CA LEU A 28 11.62 -6.59 9.88
C LEU A 28 11.00 -7.93 9.38
N GLY A 29 11.18 -8.28 8.10
CA GLY A 29 10.77 -9.58 7.55
C GLY A 29 9.26 -9.73 7.35
N LYS A 30 8.57 -8.69 6.88
CA LYS A 30 7.14 -8.75 6.52
C LYS A 30 6.82 -9.91 5.57
N THR A 31 7.64 -10.10 4.53
CA THR A 31 7.51 -11.19 3.56
C THR A 31 7.47 -12.56 4.22
N LEU A 32 8.41 -12.86 5.14
CA LEU A 32 8.42 -14.14 5.87
C LEU A 32 7.14 -14.32 6.69
N GLN A 33 6.76 -13.29 7.46
CA GLN A 33 5.54 -13.35 8.28
C GLN A 33 4.31 -13.63 7.41
N THR A 34 4.20 -12.98 6.24
CA THR A 34 3.11 -13.19 5.29
C THR A 34 3.11 -14.58 4.68
N ILE A 35 4.27 -15.11 4.29
CA ILE A 35 4.38 -16.48 3.76
C ILE A 35 3.94 -17.49 4.81
N CYS A 36 4.34 -17.31 6.07
CA CYS A 36 3.95 -18.18 7.17
C CYS A 36 2.43 -18.24 7.37
N ILE A 37 1.74 -17.09 7.38
CA ILE A 37 0.29 -17.09 7.59
C ILE A 37 -0.46 -17.69 6.38
N ILE A 38 -0.04 -17.39 5.14
CA ILE A 38 -0.67 -17.96 3.94
C ILE A 38 -0.49 -19.48 3.90
N ALA A 39 0.72 -19.98 4.18
CA ALA A 39 0.99 -21.41 4.19
C ALA A 39 0.19 -22.14 5.28
N SER A 40 0.04 -21.53 6.46
CA SER A 40 -0.78 -22.08 7.55
C SER A 40 -2.26 -22.13 7.17
N ASP A 41 -2.78 -21.04 6.58
CA ASP A 41 -4.17 -20.92 6.18
C ASP A 41 -4.55 -21.94 5.10
N HIS A 42 -3.73 -22.07 4.05
CA HIS A 42 -3.90 -23.09 3.02
C HIS A 42 -3.92 -24.51 3.59
N HIS A 43 -3.04 -24.80 4.54
CA HIS A 43 -3.01 -26.09 5.22
C HIS A 43 -4.29 -26.34 6.02
N ASP A 44 -4.69 -25.40 6.86
CA ASP A 44 -5.84 -25.54 7.76
C ASP A 44 -7.15 -25.65 6.97
N ARG A 45 -7.29 -24.84 5.91
CA ARG A 45 -8.42 -24.88 4.98
C ARG A 45 -8.52 -26.23 4.28
N ARG A 46 -7.40 -26.78 3.80
CA ARG A 46 -7.35 -28.12 3.17
C ARG A 46 -7.76 -29.21 4.15
N GLU A 47 -7.24 -29.20 5.38
CA GLU A 47 -7.57 -30.20 6.39
C GLU A 47 -9.05 -30.09 6.82
N GLU A 48 -9.59 -28.89 6.94
CA GLU A 48 -11.01 -28.67 7.20
C GLU A 48 -11.89 -29.20 6.06
N HIS A 49 -11.48 -29.01 4.80
CA HIS A 49 -12.19 -29.56 3.65
C HIS A 49 -12.20 -31.08 3.65
N LYS A 50 -11.05 -31.72 3.92
CA LYS A 50 -10.97 -33.19 4.05
C LYS A 50 -11.87 -33.72 5.16
N ARG A 51 -11.99 -32.99 6.28
CA ARG A 51 -12.78 -33.40 7.44
C ARG A 51 -14.29 -33.19 7.24
N SER A 52 -14.68 -32.04 6.69
CA SER A 52 -16.08 -31.60 6.66
C SER A 52 -16.75 -31.72 5.28
N GLY A 53 -15.97 -31.73 4.19
CA GLY A 53 -16.47 -31.60 2.83
C GLY A 53 -17.22 -30.29 2.56
N SER A 54 -17.12 -29.29 3.44
CA SER A 54 -17.89 -28.05 3.34
C SER A 54 -17.49 -27.26 2.08
N PRO A 55 -18.45 -26.70 1.32
CA PRO A 55 -18.17 -25.76 0.23
C PRO A 55 -17.37 -24.54 0.70
N ALA A 56 -17.52 -24.13 1.96
CA ALA A 56 -16.84 -22.97 2.52
C ALA A 56 -15.32 -23.18 2.73
N SER A 57 -14.86 -24.43 2.82
CA SER A 57 -13.45 -24.78 3.04
C SER A 57 -12.75 -25.27 1.77
N VAL A 58 -13.40 -25.20 0.60
CA VAL A 58 -12.77 -25.57 -0.69
C VAL A 58 -11.44 -24.83 -0.85
N PRO A 59 -10.33 -25.53 -1.18
CA PRO A 59 -9.03 -24.93 -1.48
C PRO A 59 -9.12 -23.78 -2.49
N LEU A 60 -8.59 -22.61 -2.13
CA LEU A 60 -8.59 -21.42 -2.98
C LEU A 60 -7.17 -20.85 -3.07
N PRO A 61 -6.78 -20.30 -4.24
CA PRO A 61 -5.45 -19.72 -4.39
C PRO A 61 -5.34 -18.41 -3.61
N SER A 62 -4.11 -18.01 -3.30
CA SER A 62 -3.79 -16.71 -2.71
C SER A 62 -3.02 -15.84 -3.69
N LEU A 63 -3.20 -14.52 -3.63
CA LEU A 63 -2.59 -13.54 -4.51
C LEU A 63 -1.70 -12.59 -3.71
N VAL A 64 -0.45 -12.43 -4.14
CA VAL A 64 0.43 -11.34 -3.74
C VAL A 64 0.61 -10.40 -4.92
N ILE A 65 0.25 -9.13 -4.71
CA ILE A 65 0.44 -8.05 -5.68
C ILE A 65 1.60 -7.19 -5.19
N CYS A 66 2.65 -7.09 -5.98
CA CYS A 66 3.86 -6.36 -5.60
C CYS A 66 4.39 -5.49 -6.75
N PRO A 67 5.36 -4.59 -6.51
CA PRO A 67 6.13 -3.96 -7.58
C PRO A 67 6.74 -5.00 -8.52
N PRO A 68 6.84 -4.74 -9.84
CA PRO A 68 7.36 -5.71 -10.82
C PRO A 68 8.74 -6.30 -10.45
N THR A 69 9.60 -5.49 -9.83
CA THR A 69 10.95 -5.88 -9.40
C THR A 69 10.95 -6.89 -8.25
N LEU A 70 9.85 -7.03 -7.51
CA LEU A 70 9.75 -7.92 -6.36
C LEU A 70 9.08 -9.27 -6.67
N VAL A 71 8.54 -9.46 -7.88
CA VAL A 71 7.85 -10.71 -8.26
C VAL A 71 8.78 -11.93 -8.11
N GLY A 72 9.98 -11.84 -8.69
CA GLY A 72 10.98 -12.92 -8.57
C GLY A 72 11.51 -13.10 -7.14
N HIS A 73 11.64 -12.01 -6.38
CA HIS A 73 12.05 -12.06 -4.98
C HIS A 73 11.03 -12.82 -4.11
N TRP A 74 9.74 -12.53 -4.27
CA TRP A 74 8.68 -13.26 -3.58
C TRP A 74 8.71 -14.75 -3.88
N ALA A 75 8.85 -15.13 -5.15
CA ALA A 75 8.93 -16.54 -5.50
C ALA A 75 10.16 -17.24 -4.90
N HIS A 76 11.31 -16.57 -4.87
CA HIS A 76 12.51 -17.10 -4.22
C HIS A 76 12.32 -17.29 -2.71
N GLU A 77 11.75 -16.31 -2.01
CA GLU A 77 11.52 -16.41 -0.56
C GLU A 77 10.47 -17.49 -0.22
N VAL A 78 9.43 -17.67 -1.05
CA VAL A 78 8.45 -18.76 -0.87
C VAL A 78 9.12 -20.12 -0.94
N GLU A 79 9.95 -20.35 -1.97
CA GLU A 79 10.67 -21.60 -2.13
C GLU A 79 11.62 -21.85 -0.93
N LYS A 80 12.40 -20.83 -0.58
CA LYS A 80 13.37 -20.87 0.52
C LYS A 80 12.72 -21.17 1.87
N PHE A 81 11.60 -20.50 2.21
CA PHE A 81 10.98 -20.63 3.53
C PHE A 81 10.01 -21.79 3.66
N THR A 82 9.42 -22.27 2.56
CA THR A 82 8.45 -23.37 2.61
C THR A 82 9.05 -24.71 2.18
N SER A 83 10.25 -24.70 1.58
CA SER A 83 10.91 -25.88 1.03
C SER A 83 10.00 -26.66 0.07
N GLY A 84 9.37 -25.94 -0.86
CA GLY A 84 8.45 -26.50 -1.87
C GLY A 84 7.08 -26.94 -1.35
N ARG A 85 6.74 -26.74 -0.07
CA ARG A 85 5.41 -27.10 0.47
C ARG A 85 4.29 -26.19 -0.01
N LEU A 86 4.62 -24.94 -0.33
CA LEU A 86 3.69 -23.98 -0.93
C LEU A 86 4.06 -23.79 -2.40
N SER A 87 3.17 -24.19 -3.30
CA SER A 87 3.37 -23.96 -4.73
C SER A 87 3.29 -22.47 -5.03
N CYS A 88 4.22 -21.97 -5.84
CA CYS A 88 4.29 -20.55 -6.19
C CYS A 88 4.26 -20.37 -7.71
N VAL A 89 3.27 -19.61 -8.21
CA VAL A 89 3.16 -19.24 -9.63
C VAL A 89 3.56 -17.79 -9.80
N GLN A 90 4.65 -17.57 -10.54
CA GLN A 90 5.06 -16.24 -10.98
C GLN A 90 4.20 -15.82 -12.17
N TYR A 91 3.11 -15.09 -11.94
CA TYR A 91 2.22 -14.61 -12.99
C TYR A 91 2.79 -13.33 -13.63
N ALA A 92 3.85 -13.52 -14.43
CA ALA A 92 4.61 -12.48 -15.10
C ALA A 92 4.93 -12.88 -16.56
N GLY A 93 5.58 -11.99 -17.30
CA GLY A 93 5.89 -12.17 -18.72
C GLY A 93 4.86 -11.55 -19.66
N SER A 94 4.95 -11.89 -20.94
CA SER A 94 4.07 -11.44 -22.01
C SER A 94 2.62 -11.92 -21.83
N PRO A 95 1.62 -11.28 -22.46
CA PRO A 95 0.23 -11.74 -22.38
C PRO A 95 0.02 -13.20 -22.83
N ALA A 96 0.84 -13.72 -23.74
CA ALA A 96 0.75 -15.10 -24.20
C ALA A 96 1.22 -16.10 -23.12
N GLU A 97 2.38 -15.82 -22.49
CA GLU A 97 2.90 -16.63 -21.38
C GLU A 97 1.92 -16.64 -20.21
N ARG A 98 1.39 -15.46 -19.83
CA ARG A 98 0.42 -15.34 -18.75
C ARG A 98 -0.87 -16.12 -18.99
N ARG A 99 -1.35 -16.17 -20.24
CA ARG A 99 -2.51 -17.02 -20.60
C ARG A 99 -2.22 -18.50 -20.38
N GLY A 100 -0.99 -18.96 -20.63
CA GLY A 100 -0.57 -20.33 -20.36
C GLY A 100 -0.61 -20.68 -18.87
N LEU A 101 -0.28 -19.73 -17.99
CA LEU A 101 -0.25 -19.92 -16.53
C LEU A 101 -1.63 -19.99 -15.88
N ARG A 102 -2.71 -19.60 -16.57
CA ARG A 102 -4.06 -19.53 -15.97
C ARG A 102 -4.56 -20.88 -15.47
N GLY A 103 -4.13 -21.98 -16.09
CA GLY A 103 -4.49 -23.34 -15.66
C GLY A 103 -3.90 -23.76 -14.32
N ASP A 104 -2.84 -23.06 -13.88
CA ASP A 104 -2.12 -23.32 -12.63
C ASP A 104 -2.63 -22.46 -11.46
N VAL A 105 -3.51 -21.49 -11.73
CA VAL A 105 -4.12 -20.60 -10.73
C VAL A 105 -5.34 -21.28 -10.10
N LYS A 106 -5.11 -22.32 -9.29
CA LYS A 106 -6.19 -23.08 -8.62
C LYS A 106 -5.69 -23.83 -7.37
N GLY A 107 -6.60 -24.11 -6.45
CA GLY A 107 -6.28 -24.81 -5.20
C GLY A 107 -5.28 -24.03 -4.34
N ASP A 108 -4.43 -24.73 -3.59
CA ASP A 108 -3.51 -24.11 -2.63
C ASP A 108 -2.20 -23.61 -3.29
N VAL A 109 -2.35 -22.67 -4.22
CA VAL A 109 -1.25 -22.03 -4.94
C VAL A 109 -1.15 -20.57 -4.52
N LEU A 110 0.07 -20.12 -4.27
CA LEU A 110 0.38 -18.71 -4.12
C LEU A 110 0.76 -18.11 -5.48
N VAL A 111 -0.06 -17.19 -5.98
CA VAL A 111 0.21 -16.45 -7.21
C VAL A 111 0.87 -15.13 -6.86
N VAL A 112 1.97 -14.82 -7.52
CA VAL A 112 2.66 -13.53 -7.38
C VAL A 112 2.55 -12.77 -8.70
N ALA A 113 1.96 -11.57 -8.64
CA ALA A 113 1.75 -10.73 -9.81
C ALA A 113 2.18 -9.29 -9.53
N SER A 114 2.46 -8.55 -10.61
CA SER A 114 2.71 -7.11 -10.49
C SER A 114 1.41 -6.30 -10.50
N TYR A 115 1.43 -5.10 -9.92
CA TYR A 115 0.29 -4.16 -10.01
C TYR A 115 -0.17 -3.90 -11.45
N ASP A 116 0.76 -3.78 -12.40
CA ASP A 116 0.45 -3.57 -13.81
C ASP A 116 -0.15 -4.82 -14.45
N THR A 117 0.31 -6.00 -14.05
CA THR A 117 -0.25 -7.27 -14.52
C THR A 117 -1.69 -7.43 -14.06
N VAL A 118 -1.99 -7.13 -12.79
CA VAL A 118 -3.36 -7.18 -12.25
C VAL A 118 -4.27 -6.21 -12.97
N ARG A 119 -3.79 -5.00 -13.29
CA ARG A 119 -4.55 -4.04 -14.10
C ARG A 119 -4.81 -4.56 -15.52
N SER A 120 -3.81 -5.16 -16.16
CA SER A 120 -3.90 -5.60 -17.55
C SER A 120 -4.78 -6.84 -17.72
N ASP A 121 -4.75 -7.75 -16.74
CA ASP A 121 -5.46 -9.03 -16.77
C ASP A 121 -6.62 -9.06 -15.75
N ALA A 122 -7.21 -7.89 -15.47
CA ALA A 122 -8.23 -7.70 -14.43
C ALA A 122 -9.47 -8.59 -14.61
N GLU A 123 -9.88 -8.87 -15.85
CA GLU A 123 -11.01 -9.78 -16.12
C GLU A 123 -10.76 -11.18 -15.54
N PHE A 124 -9.55 -11.71 -15.71
CA PHE A 124 -9.22 -13.02 -15.17
C PHE A 124 -8.91 -12.96 -13.68
N LEU A 125 -7.98 -12.08 -13.26
CA LEU A 125 -7.49 -12.06 -11.89
C LEU A 125 -8.49 -11.46 -10.88
N CYS A 126 -9.36 -10.55 -11.30
CA CYS A 126 -10.32 -9.92 -10.37
C CYS A 126 -11.72 -10.55 -10.42
N GLU A 127 -12.14 -11.10 -11.56
CA GLU A 127 -13.51 -11.61 -11.75
C GLU A 127 -13.58 -13.11 -12.03
N GLY A 128 -12.52 -13.70 -12.59
CA GLY A 128 -12.46 -15.11 -12.95
C GLY A 128 -11.92 -16.03 -11.86
N VAL A 129 -11.35 -15.48 -10.78
CA VAL A 129 -10.75 -16.24 -9.68
C VAL A 129 -11.26 -15.69 -8.35
N GLU A 130 -11.73 -16.57 -7.49
CA GLU A 130 -12.00 -16.27 -6.08
C GLU A 130 -10.74 -16.58 -5.27
N TRP A 131 -10.24 -15.59 -4.54
CA TRP A 131 -8.98 -15.71 -3.80
C TRP A 131 -9.23 -15.97 -2.32
N ASP A 132 -8.40 -16.80 -1.70
CA ASP A 132 -8.43 -16.95 -0.25
C ASP A 132 -7.83 -15.70 0.41
N TYR A 133 -6.61 -15.39 0.04
CA TYR A 133 -5.85 -14.29 0.61
C TYR A 133 -5.35 -13.35 -0.48
N CYS A 134 -5.55 -12.04 -0.31
CA CYS A 134 -5.01 -11.00 -1.21
C CYS A 134 -4.09 -10.07 -0.43
N VAL A 135 -2.81 -10.07 -0.77
CA VAL A 135 -1.78 -9.24 -0.15
C VAL A 135 -1.30 -8.19 -1.12
N LEU A 136 -1.25 -6.93 -0.68
CA LEU A 136 -0.56 -5.88 -1.42
C LEU A 136 0.77 -5.57 -0.74
N ASP A 137 1.86 -5.87 -1.43
CA ASP A 137 3.18 -5.43 -1.04
C ASP A 137 3.43 -4.01 -1.54
N GLU A 138 4.06 -3.18 -0.71
CA GLU A 138 4.13 -1.73 -0.91
C GLU A 138 2.75 -1.11 -1.20
N GLY A 139 1.77 -1.41 -0.36
CA GLY A 139 0.36 -1.02 -0.55
C GLY A 139 0.11 0.48 -0.76
N HIS A 140 1.08 1.34 -0.43
CA HIS A 140 1.02 2.77 -0.73
C HIS A 140 0.90 3.08 -2.24
N VAL A 141 1.16 2.11 -3.14
CA VAL A 141 0.90 2.23 -4.59
C VAL A 141 -0.56 2.58 -4.89
N ILE A 142 -1.52 2.07 -4.10
CA ILE A 142 -2.96 2.31 -4.29
C ILE A 142 -3.48 3.53 -3.51
N LYS A 143 -2.60 4.41 -3.04
CA LYS A 143 -2.97 5.60 -2.26
C LYS A 143 -3.91 6.58 -2.97
N ASN A 144 -3.86 6.61 -4.31
CA ASN A 144 -4.80 7.38 -5.12
C ASN A 144 -5.96 6.49 -5.59
N PRO A 145 -7.17 6.64 -5.01
CA PRO A 145 -8.32 5.80 -5.35
C PRO A 145 -8.80 5.98 -6.80
N LYS A 146 -8.46 7.11 -7.44
CA LYS A 146 -8.85 7.42 -8.81
C LYS A 146 -7.96 6.75 -9.86
N SER A 147 -6.79 6.24 -9.45
CA SER A 147 -5.84 5.59 -10.36
C SER A 147 -6.41 4.30 -10.95
N GLY A 148 -6.06 3.99 -12.20
CA GLY A 148 -6.50 2.75 -12.85
C GLY A 148 -6.02 1.49 -12.13
N ILE A 149 -4.83 1.54 -11.52
CA ILE A 149 -4.29 0.46 -10.69
C ILE A 149 -5.15 0.27 -9.44
N ALA A 150 -5.43 1.32 -8.66
CA ALA A 150 -6.24 1.19 -7.46
C ALA A 150 -7.65 0.65 -7.77
N LYS A 151 -8.28 1.12 -8.86
CA LYS A 151 -9.59 0.61 -9.31
C LYS A 151 -9.55 -0.87 -9.68
N ALA A 152 -8.50 -1.32 -10.38
CA ALA A 152 -8.37 -2.73 -10.75
C ALA A 152 -8.13 -3.62 -9.52
N VAL A 153 -7.21 -3.21 -8.64
CA VAL A 153 -6.85 -3.98 -7.43
C VAL A 153 -8.02 -4.06 -6.45
N LYS A 154 -8.81 -2.99 -6.28
CA LYS A 154 -10.00 -2.99 -5.42
C LYS A 154 -11.13 -3.90 -5.93
N ARG A 155 -11.11 -4.30 -7.21
CA ARG A 155 -12.06 -5.28 -7.77
C ARG A 155 -11.71 -6.73 -7.45
N VAL A 156 -10.49 -7.01 -6.97
CA VAL A 156 -10.09 -8.37 -6.59
C VAL A 156 -11.01 -8.87 -5.49
N ARG A 157 -11.61 -10.05 -5.69
CA ARG A 157 -12.45 -10.72 -4.70
C ARG A 157 -11.60 -11.65 -3.86
N SER A 158 -11.61 -11.46 -2.56
CA SER A 158 -10.84 -12.30 -1.66
C SER A 158 -11.51 -12.43 -0.29
N ASN A 159 -11.33 -13.57 0.37
CA ASN A 159 -11.81 -13.78 1.74
C ASN A 159 -11.03 -12.93 2.74
N HIS A 160 -9.71 -12.85 2.56
CA HIS A 160 -8.80 -12.13 3.45
C HIS A 160 -7.98 -11.11 2.67
N ARG A 161 -7.67 -9.98 3.31
CA ARG A 161 -6.91 -8.87 2.73
C ARG A 161 -5.85 -8.37 3.70
N LEU A 162 -4.64 -8.16 3.19
CA LEU A 162 -3.52 -7.64 3.95
C LEU A 162 -2.75 -6.60 3.13
N LEU A 163 -2.39 -5.51 3.79
CA LEU A 163 -1.51 -4.50 3.23
C LEU A 163 -0.15 -4.55 3.92
N LEU A 164 0.93 -4.63 3.15
CA LEU A 164 2.30 -4.47 3.65
C LEU A 164 2.80 -3.09 3.26
N SER A 165 3.29 -2.32 4.21
CA SER A 165 3.93 -1.03 3.92
C SER A 165 4.95 -0.67 5.00
N GLY A 166 6.14 -0.25 4.60
CA GLY A 166 7.09 0.37 5.55
C GLY A 166 6.70 1.81 5.93
N THR A 167 5.78 2.43 5.19
CA THR A 167 5.35 3.82 5.37
C THR A 167 3.82 3.90 5.22
N PRO A 168 3.04 3.44 6.20
CA PRO A 168 1.58 3.32 6.06
C PRO A 168 0.89 4.67 5.80
N ILE A 169 1.44 5.78 6.29
CA ILE A 169 0.92 7.13 6.09
C ILE A 169 2.11 8.01 5.70
N GLN A 170 2.11 8.53 4.46
CA GLN A 170 3.20 9.38 3.97
C GLN A 170 2.88 10.85 4.21
N ASN A 171 1.76 11.36 3.69
CA ASN A 171 1.52 12.81 3.69
C ASN A 171 0.05 13.24 3.87
N ASN A 172 -0.92 12.42 3.47
CA ASN A 172 -2.33 12.81 3.48
C ASN A 172 -3.22 11.70 4.07
N VAL A 173 -4.11 12.09 4.96
CA VAL A 173 -5.11 11.20 5.59
C VAL A 173 -6.02 10.52 4.56
N LEU A 174 -6.21 11.14 3.40
CA LEU A 174 -6.95 10.55 2.28
C LEU A 174 -6.26 9.30 1.70
N GLU A 175 -4.94 9.20 1.79
CA GLU A 175 -4.19 8.01 1.39
C GLU A 175 -4.62 6.82 2.25
N LEU A 176 -4.76 7.03 3.57
CA LEU A 176 -5.24 6.02 4.52
C LEU A 176 -6.65 5.55 4.17
N TRP A 177 -7.54 6.48 3.80
CA TRP A 177 -8.89 6.11 3.35
C TRP A 177 -8.85 5.16 2.15
N SER A 178 -8.01 5.44 1.14
CA SER A 178 -7.90 4.57 -0.04
C SER A 178 -7.42 3.16 0.32
N LEU A 179 -6.50 3.04 1.28
CA LEU A 179 -6.00 1.76 1.79
C LEU A 179 -7.10 0.97 2.53
N PHE A 180 -7.82 1.63 3.42
CA PHE A 180 -8.90 1.00 4.17
C PHE A 180 -10.12 0.68 3.31
N ASP A 181 -10.37 1.43 2.24
CA ASP A 181 -11.40 1.10 1.25
C ASP A 181 -11.05 -0.17 0.46
N PHE A 182 -9.76 -0.48 0.27
CA PHE A 182 -9.35 -1.81 -0.23
C PHE A 182 -9.54 -2.88 0.84
N LEU A 183 -9.12 -2.65 2.09
CA LEU A 183 -9.22 -3.67 3.14
C LEU A 183 -10.69 -3.98 3.49
N MET A 184 -11.46 -2.97 3.86
CA MET A 184 -12.84 -3.06 4.35
C MET A 184 -13.70 -2.00 3.64
N PRO A 185 -14.21 -2.29 2.43
CA PRO A 185 -15.06 -1.35 1.69
C PRO A 185 -16.22 -0.85 2.56
N GLY A 186 -16.40 0.47 2.63
CA GLY A 186 -17.46 1.11 3.42
C GLY A 186 -17.15 1.35 4.90
N PHE A 187 -16.05 0.79 5.46
CA PHE A 187 -15.69 0.96 6.88
C PHE A 187 -15.51 2.43 7.30
N LEU A 188 -14.86 3.23 6.45
CA LEU A 188 -14.65 4.67 6.67
C LEU A 188 -15.67 5.55 5.93
N GLY A 189 -16.75 4.95 5.40
CA GLY A 189 -17.72 5.63 4.56
C GLY A 189 -17.18 6.06 3.19
N THR A 190 -17.90 6.96 2.53
CA THR A 190 -17.54 7.46 1.19
C THR A 190 -16.37 8.45 1.23
N GLU A 191 -15.66 8.61 0.11
CA GLU A 191 -14.55 9.59 -0.02
C GLU A 191 -14.99 11.00 0.41
N GLN A 192 -16.21 11.40 0.03
CA GLN A 192 -16.77 12.72 0.36
C GLN A 192 -17.02 12.87 1.86
N HIS A 193 -17.65 11.87 2.49
CA HIS A 193 -17.89 11.87 3.92
C HIS A 193 -16.57 11.89 4.69
N PHE A 194 -15.65 11.00 4.35
CA PHE A 194 -14.31 10.96 4.95
C PHE A 194 -13.56 12.29 4.81
N SER A 195 -13.65 12.91 3.64
CA SER A 195 -13.01 14.21 3.39
C SER A 195 -13.58 15.30 4.30
N SER A 196 -14.91 15.34 4.48
CA SER A 196 -15.57 16.33 5.33
C SER A 196 -15.29 16.14 6.82
N VAL A 197 -15.29 14.89 7.30
CA VAL A 197 -15.19 14.58 8.74
C VAL A 197 -13.74 14.56 9.22
N TYR A 198 -12.82 14.05 8.40
CA TYR A 198 -11.42 13.84 8.82
C TYR A 198 -10.44 14.71 8.03
N SER A 199 -10.41 14.59 6.70
CA SER A 199 -9.35 15.20 5.89
C SER A 199 -9.31 16.73 5.99
N LYS A 200 -10.45 17.41 5.80
CA LYS A 200 -10.53 18.88 5.82
C LYS A 200 -10.21 19.46 7.21
N PRO A 201 -10.78 18.97 8.32
CA PRO A 201 -10.41 19.45 9.66
C PRO A 201 -8.92 19.24 9.99
N ILE A 202 -8.35 18.07 9.66
CA ILE A 202 -6.94 17.77 9.94
C ILE A 202 -6.00 18.64 9.07
N LEU A 203 -6.37 18.95 7.83
CA LEU A 203 -5.58 19.85 6.97
C LEU A 203 -5.68 21.30 7.46
N ALA A 204 -6.87 21.75 7.86
CA ALA A 204 -7.07 23.09 8.39
C ALA A 204 -6.27 23.32 9.69
N SER A 205 -6.20 22.32 10.57
CA SER A 205 -5.44 22.43 11.83
C SER A 205 -3.94 22.56 11.64
N ARG A 206 -3.40 22.08 10.50
CA ARG A 206 -1.98 22.17 10.13
C ARG A 206 -1.63 23.44 9.33
N GLY A 207 -2.60 24.28 9.01
CA GLY A 207 -2.40 25.49 8.21
C GLY A 207 -1.70 26.61 8.99
N ALA A 208 -0.90 27.43 8.31
CA ALA A 208 -0.17 28.55 8.92
C ALA A 208 -1.09 29.64 9.54
N LYS A 209 -2.37 29.68 9.16
CA LYS A 209 -3.40 30.62 9.70
C LYS A 209 -4.47 29.89 10.51
N CYS A 210 -4.08 28.82 11.21
CA CYS A 210 -4.99 28.00 12.01
C CYS A 210 -5.57 28.79 13.19
N THR A 211 -6.90 28.72 13.37
CA THR A 211 -7.58 29.26 14.56
C THR A 211 -7.62 28.21 15.68
N PRO A 212 -7.77 28.61 16.97
CA PRO A 212 -7.88 27.65 18.07
C PRO A 212 -8.99 26.61 17.87
N ALA A 213 -10.14 27.02 17.34
CA ALA A 213 -11.26 26.12 17.03
C ALA A 213 -10.91 25.11 15.92
N GLN A 214 -10.13 25.52 14.90
CA GLN A 214 -9.66 24.60 13.85
C GLN A 214 -8.62 23.62 14.38
N ALA A 215 -7.75 24.05 15.30
CA ALA A 215 -6.78 23.17 15.95
C ALA A 215 -7.47 22.06 16.74
N GLU A 216 -8.45 22.43 17.57
CA GLU A 216 -9.25 21.49 18.37
C GLU A 216 -10.04 20.51 17.48
N ALA A 217 -10.75 21.03 16.47
CA ALA A 217 -11.52 20.19 15.55
C ALA A 217 -10.63 19.18 14.80
N GLY A 218 -9.43 19.60 14.37
CA GLY A 218 -8.48 18.70 13.71
C GLY A 218 -7.89 17.65 14.66
N ALA A 219 -7.66 17.98 15.93
CA ALA A 219 -7.17 17.04 16.94
C ALA A 219 -8.23 15.97 17.25
N LEU A 220 -9.49 16.38 17.47
CA LEU A 220 -10.62 15.46 17.70
C LEU A 220 -10.85 14.53 16.50
N ALA A 221 -10.81 15.07 15.28
CA ALA A 221 -10.93 14.28 14.06
C ALA A 221 -9.81 13.25 13.93
N LEU A 222 -8.56 13.63 14.24
CA LEU A 222 -7.42 12.72 14.19
C LEU A 222 -7.52 11.61 15.23
N GLU A 223 -7.92 11.95 16.46
CA GLU A 223 -8.10 10.97 17.54
C GLU A 223 -9.22 9.97 17.20
N ALA A 224 -10.36 10.46 16.72
CA ALA A 224 -11.48 9.63 16.30
C ALA A 224 -11.05 8.67 15.18
N LEU A 225 -10.31 9.15 14.18
CA LEU A 225 -9.80 8.33 13.10
C LEU A 225 -8.82 7.26 13.61
N HIS A 226 -7.87 7.65 14.46
CA HIS A 226 -6.91 6.72 15.05
C HIS A 226 -7.62 5.59 15.81
N ARG A 227 -8.62 5.93 16.62
CA ARG A 227 -9.40 4.94 17.37
C ARG A 227 -10.08 3.90 16.48
N GLN A 228 -10.51 4.30 15.26
CA GLN A 228 -11.12 3.38 14.30
C GLN A 228 -10.09 2.50 13.58
N VAL A 229 -8.95 3.05 13.17
CA VAL A 229 -8.01 2.34 12.27
C VAL A 229 -6.94 1.52 13.00
N LEU A 230 -6.52 1.95 14.20
CA LEU A 230 -5.39 1.34 14.91
C LEU A 230 -5.58 -0.15 15.27
N PRO A 231 -6.77 -0.66 15.62
CA PRO A 231 -6.96 -2.09 15.86
C PRO A 231 -6.58 -2.99 14.68
N PHE A 232 -6.62 -2.44 13.46
CA PHE A 232 -6.33 -3.15 12.21
C PHE A 232 -4.94 -2.85 11.66
N MET A 233 -4.10 -2.14 12.41
CA MET A 233 -2.76 -1.76 11.99
C MET A 233 -1.72 -2.21 13.02
N LEU A 234 -0.83 -3.11 12.60
CA LEU A 234 0.33 -3.48 13.39
C LEU A 234 1.54 -2.70 12.89
N ARG A 235 2.07 -1.79 13.72
CA ARG A 235 3.25 -0.98 13.40
C ARG A 235 4.31 -1.16 14.48
N ARG A 236 5.50 -1.58 14.08
CA ARG A 236 6.67 -1.72 14.96
C ARG A 236 7.90 -1.08 14.32
N THR A 237 8.67 -0.35 15.10
CA THR A 237 9.91 0.29 14.64
C THR A 237 11.14 -0.55 14.91
N LYS A 238 12.21 -0.39 14.12
CA LYS A 238 13.48 -1.12 14.36
C LYS A 238 14.00 -0.92 15.77
N THR A 239 13.87 0.29 16.32
CA THR A 239 14.31 0.64 17.67
C THR A 239 13.51 -0.05 18.77
N GLU A 240 12.23 -0.39 18.51
CA GLU A 240 11.41 -1.13 19.48
C GLU A 240 11.76 -2.62 19.52
N VAL A 241 12.22 -3.19 18.41
CA VAL A 241 12.34 -4.64 18.27
C VAL A 241 13.77 -5.16 18.11
N LEU A 242 14.74 -4.31 17.74
CA LEU A 242 16.15 -4.67 17.58
C LEU A 242 16.99 -3.89 18.59
N SER A 243 17.44 -4.58 19.65
CA SER A 243 18.34 -4.01 20.66
C SER A 243 19.77 -3.79 20.14
N ASP A 244 20.14 -4.47 19.05
CA ASP A 244 21.53 -4.61 18.61
C ASP A 244 21.89 -3.66 17.46
N LEU A 245 20.98 -2.77 17.07
CA LEU A 245 21.23 -1.83 15.99
C LEU A 245 22.07 -0.65 16.50
N PRO A 246 23.21 -0.30 15.87
CA PRO A 246 23.91 0.93 16.21
C PRO A 246 23.01 2.14 15.95
N PRO A 247 23.23 3.27 16.66
CA PRO A 247 22.44 4.47 16.48
C PRO A 247 22.54 4.96 15.03
N LYS A 248 21.41 5.43 14.47
CA LYS A 248 21.38 6.03 13.15
C LYS A 248 22.23 7.31 13.15
N ILE A 249 23.32 7.32 12.39
CA ILE A 249 24.16 8.51 12.20
C ILE A 249 23.60 9.30 11.01
N ILE A 250 23.22 10.56 11.25
CA ILE A 250 22.78 11.52 10.23
C ILE A 250 23.87 12.59 10.13
N GLN A 251 24.36 12.85 8.92
CA GLN A 251 25.37 13.88 8.65
C GLN A 251 24.88 14.78 7.54
N ASP A 252 24.75 16.07 7.84
CA ASP A 252 24.44 17.10 6.86
C ASP A 252 25.75 17.65 6.30
N LEU A 253 26.06 17.32 5.05
CA LEU A 253 27.22 17.85 4.34
C LEU A 253 26.80 19.04 3.49
N TYR A 254 27.19 20.23 3.95
CA TYR A 254 26.98 21.46 3.20
C TYR A 254 28.07 21.60 2.13
N CYS A 255 27.66 21.79 0.89
CA CYS A 255 28.56 22.00 -0.24
C CYS A 255 28.27 23.35 -0.86
N ASP A 256 29.32 24.15 -1.06
CA ASP A 256 29.22 25.39 -1.81
C ASP A 256 29.00 25.09 -3.31
N LEU A 257 28.22 25.93 -3.97
CA LEU A 257 28.09 25.87 -5.43
C LEU A 257 29.43 26.22 -6.06
N SER A 258 29.88 25.40 -7.01
CA SER A 258 31.02 25.76 -7.87
C SER A 258 30.72 27.02 -8.68
N GLN A 259 31.77 27.71 -9.11
CA GLN A 259 31.63 28.92 -9.93
C GLN A 259 30.82 28.68 -11.22
N VAL A 260 30.92 27.49 -11.81
CA VAL A 260 30.13 27.11 -12.99
C VAL A 260 28.66 26.95 -12.63
N GLN A 261 28.35 26.24 -11.54
CA GLN A 261 26.97 26.07 -11.07
C GLN A 261 26.33 27.41 -10.70
N LEU A 262 27.07 28.31 -10.06
CA LEU A 262 26.58 29.63 -9.66
C LEU A 262 26.28 30.51 -10.88
N LYS A 263 27.15 30.49 -11.91
CA LYS A 263 26.88 31.17 -13.19
C LYS A 263 25.65 30.61 -13.90
N LEU A 264 25.51 29.29 -13.99
CA LEU A 264 24.37 28.64 -14.64
C LEU A 264 23.06 28.90 -13.87
N TYR A 265 23.11 28.82 -12.55
CA TYR A 265 21.97 29.13 -11.67
C TYR A 265 21.51 30.58 -11.86
N ASN A 266 22.45 31.54 -11.80
CA ASN A 266 22.13 32.95 -12.01
C ASN A 266 21.60 33.23 -13.42
N ALA A 267 22.17 32.60 -14.46
CA ALA A 267 21.67 32.70 -15.82
C ALA A 267 20.25 32.12 -15.97
N PHE A 268 19.96 31.00 -15.31
CA PHE A 268 18.63 30.38 -15.29
C PHE A 268 17.60 31.28 -14.59
N ILE A 269 17.94 31.83 -13.43
CA ILE A 269 17.09 32.77 -12.69
C ILE A 269 16.87 34.06 -13.48
N ALA A 270 17.90 34.61 -14.12
CA ALA A 270 17.78 35.78 -14.98
C ALA A 270 16.84 35.52 -16.17
N ARG A 271 16.93 34.34 -16.79
CA ARG A 271 16.05 33.94 -17.91
C ARG A 271 14.59 33.78 -17.48
N GLN A 272 14.33 33.16 -16.32
CA GLN A 272 12.96 33.06 -15.80
C GLN A 272 12.39 34.40 -15.34
N SER A 273 13.20 35.24 -14.70
CA SER A 273 12.76 36.57 -14.29
C SER A 273 12.51 37.51 -15.48
N SER A 274 13.21 37.33 -16.61
CA SER A 274 12.86 38.01 -17.87
C SER A 274 11.55 37.50 -18.48
N GLY A 275 11.26 36.19 -18.38
CA GLY A 275 9.98 35.61 -18.84
C GLY A 275 8.78 35.99 -17.96
N LEU A 276 8.97 36.05 -16.64
CA LEU A 276 7.94 36.55 -15.72
C LEU A 276 7.64 38.04 -15.96
N LYS A 277 8.64 38.87 -16.27
CA LYS A 277 8.43 40.29 -16.61
C LYS A 277 7.66 40.46 -17.92
N SER A 278 7.92 39.64 -18.94
CA SER A 278 7.16 39.68 -20.19
C SER A 278 5.71 39.20 -20.03
N ASP A 279 5.47 38.20 -19.19
CA ASP A 279 4.11 37.70 -18.93
C ASP A 279 3.29 38.68 -18.07
N ILE A 280 3.93 39.37 -17.11
CA ILE A 280 3.30 40.44 -16.32
C ILE A 280 3.00 41.66 -17.20
N GLN A 281 3.89 42.03 -18.14
CA GLN A 281 3.63 43.13 -19.09
C GLN A 281 2.54 42.78 -20.12
N ALA A 282 2.50 41.55 -20.63
CA ALA A 282 1.47 41.08 -21.55
C ALA A 282 0.07 40.99 -20.89
N ALA A 283 0.03 40.64 -19.60
CA ALA A 283 -1.20 40.67 -18.81
C ALA A 283 -1.68 42.11 -18.52
N ALA A 284 -0.76 43.05 -18.28
CA ALA A 284 -1.08 44.46 -18.07
C ALA A 284 -1.58 45.14 -19.36
N SER A 285 -1.07 44.78 -20.54
CA SER A 285 -1.53 45.34 -21.83
C SER A 285 -2.90 44.82 -22.27
N LYS A 286 -3.33 43.64 -21.80
CA LYS A 286 -4.68 43.11 -22.11
C LYS A 286 -5.79 43.68 -21.22
N GLY A 287 -5.44 44.28 -20.08
CA GLY A 287 -6.41 44.93 -19.18
C GLY A 287 -6.77 46.37 -19.56
N ALA A 288 -6.01 47.01 -20.45
CA ALA A 288 -6.20 48.42 -20.82
C ALA A 288 -6.97 48.64 -22.14
N GLY A 289 -7.45 47.57 -22.79
CA GLY A 289 -8.10 47.62 -24.10
C GLY A 289 -9.60 47.27 -24.12
N GLY A 290 -10.26 47.20 -22.96
CA GLY A 290 -11.70 46.93 -22.84
C GLY A 290 -12.42 48.10 -22.18
N GLY A 291 -12.55 49.20 -22.92
CA GLY A 291 -13.47 50.30 -22.66
C GLY A 291 -14.50 50.36 -23.79
#